data_AF-A0A3B9Z774-F1
#
_entry.id   AF-A0A3B9Z774-F1
#
_cell.length_a   1.000
_cell.length_b   1.000
_cell.length_c   1.000
_cell.angle_alpha   90.00
_cell.angle_beta   90.00
_cell.angle_gamma   90.00
#
_symmetry.space_group_name_H-M   'P 1'
#
loop_
_entity.id
_entity.type
_entity.pdbx_description
1 polymer ?
#
loop_
_entity_poly.entity_id
_entity_poly.type
_entity_poly.pdbx_seq_one_letter_code
_entity_poly.pdbx_strand_id
1 'polypeptide(L)'
;MDCREFHIHINDFLDNKIDDEKTLEEFVEHANSCETCKDDLEIYYAVASGLDSEAKGTQYDYDFEGKLNTIIDDYKEDFDINYKVRFFSKTLFFIAEFSLVVSCVLIVLNYLRMLF
;
A
#
# COMPACT_ATOMS: atom_id res chain seq x y z
N MET A 1 -4.08 -11.52 -2.66
CA MET A 1 -5.04 -12.16 -3.58
C MET A 1 -4.43 -13.24 -4.49
N ASP A 2 -5.28 -14.11 -5.06
CA ASP A 2 -4.91 -15.08 -6.12
C ASP A 2 -5.12 -14.52 -7.53
N CYS A 3 -4.67 -15.24 -8.57
CA CYS A 3 -4.75 -14.76 -9.97
C CYS A 3 -6.21 -14.52 -10.43
N ARG A 4 -7.17 -15.32 -9.95
CA ARG A 4 -8.58 -15.16 -10.36
C ARG A 4 -9.15 -13.88 -9.78
N GLU A 5 -8.92 -13.66 -8.49
CA GLU A 5 -9.34 -12.46 -7.78
C GLU A 5 -8.66 -11.21 -8.37
N PHE A 6 -7.37 -11.31 -8.71
CA PHE A 6 -6.65 -10.27 -9.45
C PHE A 6 -7.35 -9.89 -10.76
N HIS A 7 -7.66 -10.87 -11.62
CA HIS A 7 -8.33 -10.59 -12.90
C HIS A 7 -9.69 -9.92 -12.75
N ILE A 8 -10.45 -10.23 -11.68
CA ILE A 8 -11.73 -9.57 -11.41
C ILE A 8 -11.51 -8.08 -11.13
N HIS A 9 -10.43 -7.73 -10.44
CA HIS A 9 -10.12 -6.36 -10.03
C HIS A 9 -9.36 -5.52 -11.07
N ILE A 10 -8.93 -6.07 -12.21
CA ILE A 10 -8.20 -5.31 -13.24
C ILE A 10 -8.97 -4.05 -13.67
N ASN A 11 -10.25 -4.19 -14.04
CA ASN A 11 -11.03 -3.04 -14.49
C ASN A 11 -11.27 -2.03 -13.36
N ASP A 12 -11.49 -2.51 -12.14
CA ASP A 12 -11.64 -1.63 -10.98
C ASP A 12 -10.35 -0.85 -10.71
N PHE A 13 -9.19 -1.47 -10.86
CA PHE A 13 -7.89 -0.80 -10.75
C PHE A 13 -7.73 0.28 -11.83
N LEU A 14 -7.98 -0.07 -13.10
CA LEU A 14 -7.86 0.87 -14.24
C LEU A 14 -8.79 2.08 -14.11
N ASP A 15 -10.00 1.85 -13.59
CA ASP A 15 -11.00 2.89 -13.36
C ASP A 15 -10.80 3.66 -12.04
N ASN A 16 -9.78 3.33 -11.24
CA ASN A 16 -9.56 3.86 -9.88
C ASN A 16 -10.77 3.66 -8.94
N LYS A 17 -11.37 2.46 -8.96
CA LYS A 17 -12.56 2.05 -8.18
C LYS A 17 -12.26 1.07 -7.04
N ILE A 18 -11.00 0.76 -6.78
CA ILE A 18 -10.61 -0.02 -5.59
C ILE A 18 -10.50 0.93 -4.40
N ASP A 19 -11.61 1.09 -3.67
CA ASP A 19 -11.69 1.98 -2.50
C ASP A 19 -11.03 1.38 -1.23
N ASP A 20 -10.96 0.06 -1.15
CA ASP A 20 -10.39 -0.65 -0.01
C ASP A 20 -8.86 -0.71 -0.10
N GLU A 21 -8.16 -0.03 0.82
CA GLU A 21 -6.70 0.07 0.88
C GLU A 21 -6.03 -1.31 0.87
N LYS A 22 -6.60 -2.29 1.59
CA LYS A 22 -6.06 -3.65 1.68
C LYS A 22 -6.20 -4.41 0.37
N THR A 23 -7.34 -4.27 -0.31
CA THR A 23 -7.57 -4.89 -1.62
C THR A 23 -6.62 -4.31 -2.67
N LEU A 24 -6.38 -2.99 -2.62
CA LEU A 24 -5.42 -2.32 -3.51
C LEU A 24 -3.98 -2.77 -3.24
N GLU A 25 -3.58 -2.86 -1.96
CA GLU A 25 -2.28 -3.39 -1.54
C GLU A 25 -2.07 -4.81 -2.07
N GLU A 26 -3.02 -5.71 -1.81
CA GLU A 26 -2.95 -7.09 -2.29
C GLU A 26 -2.89 -7.20 -3.82
N PHE A 27 -3.56 -6.30 -4.54
CA PHE A 27 -3.56 -6.25 -6.00
C PHE A 27 -2.17 -5.86 -6.53
N VAL A 28 -1.61 -4.79 -5.99
CA VAL A 28 -0.29 -4.26 -6.35
C VAL A 28 0.82 -5.26 -5.99
N GLU A 29 0.72 -5.95 -4.84
CA GLU A 29 1.63 -7.03 -4.48
C GLU A 29 1.55 -8.21 -5.46
N HIS A 30 0.33 -8.59 -5.88
CA HIS A 30 0.15 -9.69 -6.84
C HIS A 30 0.73 -9.34 -8.22
N ALA A 31 0.47 -8.13 -8.73
CA ALA A 31 1.07 -7.63 -9.98
C ALA A 31 2.61 -7.67 -9.95
N ASN A 32 3.21 -7.40 -8.80
CA ASN A 32 4.67 -7.42 -8.64
C ASN A 32 5.27 -8.83 -8.47
N SER A 33 4.48 -9.80 -8.02
CA SER A 33 4.95 -11.15 -7.69
C SER A 33 4.59 -12.21 -8.73
N CYS A 34 3.64 -11.91 -9.63
CA CYS A 34 3.20 -12.81 -10.69
C CYS A 34 3.36 -12.16 -12.07
N GLU A 35 4.41 -12.55 -12.79
CA GLU A 35 4.73 -12.06 -14.15
C GLU A 35 3.55 -12.21 -15.12
N THR A 36 2.88 -13.36 -15.14
CA THR A 36 1.74 -13.60 -16.04
C THR A 36 0.58 -12.63 -15.79
N CYS A 37 0.24 -12.37 -14.53
CA CYS A 37 -0.83 -11.43 -14.20
C CYS A 37 -0.42 -9.98 -14.51
N LYS A 38 0.87 -9.66 -14.37
CA LYS A 38 1.44 -8.36 -14.76
C LYS A 38 1.34 -8.15 -16.27
N ASP A 39 1.74 -9.13 -17.08
CA ASP A 39 1.65 -9.08 -18.53
C ASP A 39 0.20 -8.86 -18.98
N ASP A 40 -0.75 -9.57 -18.36
CA ASP A 40 -2.16 -9.38 -18.63
C ASP A 40 -2.60 -7.94 -18.29
N LEU A 41 -2.24 -7.43 -17.11
CA LEU A 41 -2.54 -6.04 -16.70
C LEU A 41 -1.95 -5.01 -17.68
N GLU A 42 -0.73 -5.22 -18.17
CA GLU A 42 -0.09 -4.36 -19.18
C GLU A 42 -0.91 -4.32 -20.49
N ILE A 43 -1.40 -5.47 -20.95
CA ILE A 43 -2.26 -5.57 -22.13
C ILE A 43 -3.56 -4.78 -21.90
N TYR A 44 -4.23 -4.98 -20.76
CA TYR A 44 -5.48 -4.26 -20.45
C TYR A 44 -5.24 -2.75 -20.36
N TYR A 45 -4.15 -2.31 -19.74
CA TYR A 45 -3.78 -0.90 -19.63
C TYR A 45 -3.49 -0.26 -20.99
N ALA A 46 -2.81 -0.97 -21.89
CA ALA A 46 -2.58 -0.51 -23.26
C ALA A 46 -3.89 -0.26 -24.02
N VAL A 47 -4.81 -1.23 -23.94
CA VAL A 47 -6.13 -1.12 -24.59
C VAL A 47 -6.93 0.04 -24.01
N ALA A 48 -7.00 0.14 -22.68
CA ALA A 48 -7.69 1.23 -22.00
C ALA A 48 -7.12 2.61 -22.40
N SER A 49 -5.79 2.76 -22.36
CA SER A 49 -5.09 3.99 -22.77
C SER A 49 -5.33 4.35 -24.23
N GLY A 50 -5.46 3.35 -25.10
CA GLY A 50 -5.77 3.52 -26.53
C GLY A 50 -7.16 4.10 -26.75
N LEU A 51 -8.16 3.48 -26.12
CA LEU A 51 -9.55 3.93 -26.17
C LEU A 51 -9.70 5.35 -25.60
N ASP A 52 -9.00 5.64 -24.50
CA ASP A 52 -9.00 6.97 -23.88
C ASP A 52 -8.39 8.05 -24.78
N SER A 53 -7.28 7.72 -25.46
CA SER A 53 -6.61 8.63 -26.39
C SER A 53 -7.48 8.91 -27.62
N GLU A 54 -8.14 7.88 -28.14
CA GLU A 54 -9.09 8.00 -29.24
C GLU A 54 -10.28 8.88 -28.83
N ALA A 55 -10.89 8.63 -27.67
CA ALA A 55 -12.02 9.40 -27.16
C ALA A 55 -11.68 10.88 -26.92
N LYS A 56 -10.46 11.17 -26.46
CA LYS A 56 -9.97 12.54 -26.20
C LYS A 56 -9.40 13.22 -27.45
N GLY A 57 -9.26 12.51 -28.57
CA GLY A 57 -8.61 13.01 -29.78
C GLY A 57 -7.14 13.36 -29.59
N THR A 58 -6.48 12.73 -28.61
CA THR A 58 -5.06 12.95 -28.28
C THR A 58 -4.19 11.91 -28.97
N GLN A 59 -2.90 12.22 -29.11
CA GLN A 59 -1.93 11.23 -29.59
C GLN A 59 -1.84 10.05 -28.62
N TYR A 60 -1.90 8.83 -29.16
CA TYR A 60 -1.69 7.62 -28.38
C TYR A 60 -0.27 7.58 -27.81
N ASP A 61 -0.17 7.31 -26.52
CA ASP A 61 1.10 7.17 -25.84
C ASP A 61 1.60 5.72 -25.95
N TYR A 62 2.73 5.56 -26.64
CA TYR A 62 3.36 4.26 -26.83
C TYR A 62 4.14 3.80 -25.60
N ASP A 63 4.42 4.69 -24.65
CA ASP A 63 5.11 4.39 -23.38
C ASP A 63 4.10 4.06 -22.26
N PHE A 64 3.08 3.26 -22.59
CA PHE A 64 2.07 2.85 -21.62
C PHE A 64 2.64 1.89 -20.57
N GLU A 65 3.61 1.05 -20.95
CA GLU A 65 4.27 0.10 -20.06
C GLU A 65 5.08 0.82 -18.97
N GLY A 66 5.87 1.84 -19.35
CA GLY A 66 6.63 2.66 -18.40
C GLY A 66 5.71 3.39 -17.42
N LYS A 67 4.58 3.92 -17.90
CA LYS A 67 3.58 4.57 -17.04
C LYS A 67 2.93 3.61 -16.06
N LEU A 68 2.51 2.44 -16.51
CA LEU A 68 1.90 1.45 -15.62
C LEU A 68 2.90 1.00 -14.55
N ASN A 69 4.14 0.71 -14.93
CA ASN A 69 5.18 0.36 -13.97
C ASN A 69 5.39 1.46 -12.94
N THR A 70 5.43 2.73 -13.36
CA THR A 70 5.54 3.87 -12.44
C THR A 70 4.36 3.92 -11.46
N ILE A 71 3.12 3.74 -11.94
CA ILE A 71 1.92 3.72 -11.08
C ILE A 71 2.00 2.58 -10.06
N ILE A 72 2.38 1.38 -10.49
CA ILE A 72 2.50 0.20 -9.62
C ILE A 72 3.62 0.38 -8.59
N ASP A 73 4.75 0.97 -8.98
CA ASP A 73 5.86 1.26 -8.08
C ASP A 73 5.51 2.36 -7.06
N ASP A 74 4.81 3.42 -7.49
CA ASP A 74 4.32 4.49 -6.61
C ASP A 74 3.39 3.93 -5.52
N TYR A 75 2.42 3.08 -5.89
CA TYR A 75 1.55 2.43 -4.91
C TYR A 75 2.32 1.54 -3.94
N LYS A 76 3.28 0.78 -4.45
CA LYS A 76 4.12 -0.09 -3.62
C LYS A 76 4.94 0.72 -2.61
N GLU A 77 5.52 1.84 -3.03
CA GLU A 77 6.25 2.74 -2.14
C GLU A 77 5.33 3.33 -1.06
N ASP A 78 4.13 3.78 -1.46
CA ASP A 78 3.13 4.31 -0.54
C ASP A 78 2.71 3.28 0.52
N PHE A 79 2.47 2.03 0.13
CA PHE A 79 2.15 0.95 1.06
C PHE A 79 3.31 0.65 2.00
N ASP A 80 4.55 0.56 1.49
CA ASP A 80 5.74 0.30 2.30
C ASP A 80 6.00 1.41 3.34
N ILE A 81 5.81 2.67 2.94
CA ILE A 81 5.95 3.84 3.82
C ILE A 81 4.82 3.87 4.83
N ASN A 82 3.56 3.75 4.40
CA ASN A 82 2.41 3.81 5.28
C ASN A 82 2.39 2.66 6.29
N TYR A 83 2.79 1.45 5.88
CA TYR A 83 2.94 0.31 6.77
C TYR A 83 3.97 0.60 7.87
N LYS A 84 5.17 1.07 7.49
CA LYS A 84 6.22 1.45 8.46
C LYS A 84 5.74 2.58 9.38
N VAL A 85 5.19 3.67 8.85
CA VAL A 85 4.74 4.82 9.65
C VAL A 85 3.62 4.44 10.62
N ARG A 86 2.59 3.71 10.17
CA ARG A 86 1.50 3.24 11.04
C ARG A 86 2.02 2.29 12.11
N PHE A 87 2.92 1.37 11.75
CA PHE A 87 3.53 0.42 12.69
C PHE A 87 4.39 1.13 13.75
N PHE A 88 5.26 2.05 13.34
CA PHE A 88 6.10 2.84 14.25
C PHE A 88 5.25 3.71 15.19
N SER A 89 4.22 4.38 14.67
CA SER A 89 3.33 5.22 15.46
C SER A 89 2.63 4.44 16.58
N LYS A 90 2.07 3.26 16.27
CA LYS A 90 1.39 2.41 17.27
C LYS A 90 2.38 1.84 18.29
N THR A 91 3.54 1.38 17.84
CA THR A 91 4.55 0.79 18.72
C THR A 91 5.14 1.82 19.69
N LEU A 92 5.39 3.05 19.22
CA LEU A 92 5.87 4.15 20.06
C LEU A 92 4.87 4.52 21.16
N PHE A 93 3.57 4.48 20.86
CA PHE A 93 2.53 4.76 21.86
C PHE A 93 2.57 3.75 23.03
N PHE A 94 2.64 2.45 22.72
CA PHE A 94 2.75 1.41 23.75
C PHE A 94 4.04 1.50 24.57
N ILE A 95 5.18 1.83 23.93
CA ILE A 95 6.45 2.02 24.62
C ILE A 95 6.37 3.20 25.60
N ALA A 96 5.76 4.31 25.19
CA ALA A 96 5.60 5.49 26.05
C ALA A 96 4.72 5.18 27.28
N GLU A 97 3.61 4.46 27.07
CA GLU A 97 2.72 4.03 28.16
C GLU A 97 3.46 3.12 29.16
N PHE A 98 4.21 2.13 28.67
CA PHE A 98 4.98 1.23 29.51
C PHE A 98 6.07 1.96 30.31
N SER A 99 6.76 2.90 29.68
CA SER A 99 7.79 3.74 30.33
C SER A 99 7.21 4.53 31.52
N LEU A 100 6.01 5.12 31.36
CA LEU A 100 5.34 5.84 32.44
C LEU A 100 5.02 4.92 33.62
N VAL A 101 4.48 3.73 33.37
CA VAL A 101 4.18 2.75 34.42
C VAL A 101 5.45 2.35 35.19
N VAL A 102 6.54 2.04 34.49
CA VAL A 102 7.82 1.70 35.12
C VAL A 102 8.33 2.84 35.98
N SER A 103 8.26 4.09 35.48
CA SER A 103 8.70 5.26 36.24
C SER A 103 7.90 5.45 37.54
N CYS A 104 6.58 5.27 37.51
CA CYS A 104 5.71 5.34 38.69
C CYS A 104 6.08 4.28 39.73
N VAL A 105 6.33 3.04 39.29
CA VAL A 105 6.73 1.95 40.19
C VAL A 105 8.06 2.28 40.87
N LEU A 106 9.05 2.78 40.13
CA LEU A 106 10.35 3.17 40.70
C LEU A 106 10.22 4.29 41.74
N ILE A 107 9.35 5.28 41.49
CA ILE A 107 9.08 6.36 42.46
C ILE A 107 8.49 5.80 43.74
N VAL A 108 7.48 4.92 43.65
CA VAL A 108 6.84 4.31 44.84
C VAL A 108 7.83 3.47 45.63
N LEU A 109 8.65 2.66 44.96
CA LEU A 109 9.69 1.85 45.61
C LEU A 109 10.72 2.73 46.33
N ASN A 110 11.10 3.87 45.74
CA ASN A 110 12.02 4.83 46.37
C ASN A 110 11.39 5.46 47.62
N TYR A 111 10.11 5.87 47.54
CA TYR A 111 9.38 6.41 48.69
C TYR A 111 9.28 5.41 49.84
N LEU A 112 8.96 4.14 49.54
CA LEU A 112 8.90 3.09 50.56
C LEU A 112 10.25 2.85 51.23
N ARG A 113 11.35 2.88 50.46
CA ARG A 113 12.72 2.76 50.98
C ARG A 113 13.14 3.94 51.87
N MET A 114 12.57 5.12 51.67
CA MET A 114 12.87 6.28 52.53
C MET A 114 12.12 6.21 53.87
N LEU A 115 10.99 5.51 53.91
CA LEU A 115 10.07 5.47 55.05
C LEU A 115 10.34 4.30 56.02
N PHE A 116 10.99 3.23 55.56
CA PHE A 116 11.41 2.05 56.33
C PHE A 116 12.93 1.94 56.38
#